data_AF-A0A1M6ZEI3-F1
#
_entry.id   AF-A0A1M6ZEI3-F1
#
_cell.length_a   1.000
_cell.length_b   1.000
_cell.length_c   1.000
_cell.angle_alpha   90.00
_cell.angle_beta   90.00
_cell.angle_gamma   90.00
#
_symmetry.space_group_name_H-M   'P 1'
#
loop_
_entity.id
_entity.type
_entity.pdbx_description
1 polymer ?
#
loop_
_entity_poly.entity_id
_entity_poly.type
_entity_poly.pdbx_seq_one_letter_code
_entity_poly.pdbx_strand_id
1 'polypeptide(L)'
;MKNLVFVILTFFVLCTACSPKETVNLNADQETKVHYDTVAIDSFSTGATSIDVVRKIRMSSQRYQDSIKEAVKVQKEEKRIKDELDKENKKKQDEEKKKSDEEKKKKAAETSSNAPKTE
;
A
#
# COMPACT_ATOMS: atom_id res chain seq x y z
N MET A 1 82.81 -9.57 -50.49
CA MET A 1 81.64 -8.92 -49.81
C MET A 1 80.62 -9.95 -49.29
N LYS A 2 81.05 -11.10 -48.73
CA LYS A 2 80.11 -12.15 -48.25
C LYS A 2 79.78 -12.02 -46.76
N ASN A 3 80.74 -11.51 -45.98
CA ASN A 3 80.61 -11.37 -44.53
C ASN A 3 79.93 -10.05 -44.13
N LEU A 4 79.90 -9.07 -45.04
CA LEU A 4 79.32 -7.75 -44.80
C LEU A 4 77.79 -7.82 -44.67
N VAL A 5 77.16 -8.67 -45.49
CA VAL A 5 75.72 -8.95 -45.39
C VAL A 5 75.37 -9.58 -44.06
N PHE A 6 76.22 -10.47 -43.54
CA PHE A 6 75.98 -11.14 -42.26
C PHE A 6 76.10 -10.17 -41.07
N VAL A 7 77.07 -9.24 -41.12
CA VAL A 7 77.26 -8.21 -40.08
C VAL A 7 76.11 -7.20 -40.07
N ILE A 8 75.61 -6.81 -41.24
CA ILE A 8 74.45 -5.90 -41.33
C ILE A 8 73.19 -6.60 -40.79
N LEU A 9 72.98 -7.87 -41.15
CA LEU A 9 71.84 -8.65 -40.67
C LEU A 9 71.85 -8.80 -39.14
N THR A 10 72.99 -9.13 -38.54
CA THR A 10 73.09 -9.26 -37.09
C THR A 10 72.89 -7.91 -36.38
N PHE A 11 73.40 -6.82 -36.95
CA PHE A 11 73.19 -5.47 -36.41
C PHE A 11 71.71 -5.06 -36.41
N PHE A 12 70.98 -5.34 -37.49
CA PHE A 12 69.53 -5.08 -37.55
C PHE A 12 68.74 -5.91 -36.52
N VAL A 13 69.11 -7.17 -36.31
CA VAL A 13 68.48 -8.02 -35.28
C VAL A 13 68.74 -7.51 -33.86
N LEU A 14 69.94 -6.99 -33.58
CA LEU A 14 70.23 -6.37 -32.29
C LEU A 14 69.44 -5.07 -32.08
N CYS A 15 69.23 -4.29 -33.14
CA CYS A 15 68.48 -3.03 -33.06
C CYS A 15 66.98 -3.23 -32.83
N THR A 16 66.38 -4.31 -33.34
CA THR A 16 64.95 -4.61 -33.08
C THR A 16 64.71 -5.22 -31.69
N ALA A 17 65.74 -5.80 -31.06
CA ALA A 17 65.66 -6.37 -29.71
C ALA A 17 65.59 -5.31 -28.59
N CYS A 18 65.95 -4.05 -28.89
CA CYS A 18 65.88 -2.91 -27.97
C CYS A 18 64.77 -1.91 -28.34
N SER A 19 63.60 -2.42 -28.76
CA SER A 19 62.39 -1.58 -28.74
C SER A 19 62.08 -1.19 -27.29
N PRO A 20 61.88 0.10 -26.96
CA PRO A 20 61.37 0.45 -25.64
C PRO A 20 60.05 -0.29 -25.48
N LYS A 21 60.00 -1.20 -24.51
CA LYS A 21 58.73 -1.80 -24.11
C LYS A 21 57.85 -0.63 -23.73
N GLU A 22 56.85 -0.35 -24.56
CA GLU A 22 55.76 0.53 -24.18
C GLU A 22 55.25 -0.07 -22.88
N THR A 23 55.57 0.59 -21.77
CA THR A 23 55.01 0.21 -20.49
C THR A 23 53.53 0.39 -20.68
N VAL A 24 52.80 -0.72 -20.88
CA VAL A 24 51.36 -0.72 -20.72
C VAL A 24 51.15 -0.06 -19.38
N ASN A 25 50.65 1.17 -19.42
CA ASN A 25 50.36 1.95 -18.23
C ASN A 25 49.26 1.16 -17.51
N LEU A 26 49.68 0.22 -16.67
CA LEU A 26 48.87 -0.36 -15.60
C LEU A 26 48.63 0.68 -14.50
N ASN A 27 49.19 1.89 -14.66
CA ASN A 27 48.74 3.12 -14.04
C ASN A 27 47.84 3.90 -15.00
N ALA A 28 46.94 3.22 -15.73
CA ALA A 28 45.60 3.74 -15.73
C ALA A 28 45.12 3.61 -14.27
N ASP A 29 45.55 4.57 -13.44
CA ASP A 29 44.76 5.09 -12.34
C ASP A 29 43.48 5.60 -12.98
N GLN A 30 42.66 4.67 -13.48
CA GLN A 30 41.25 4.80 -13.38
C GLN A 30 41.01 4.73 -11.89
N GLU A 31 41.31 5.86 -11.23
CA GLU A 31 40.75 6.27 -9.97
C GLU A 31 39.26 6.29 -10.25
N THR A 32 38.66 5.10 -10.24
CA THR A 32 37.24 4.90 -10.16
C THR A 32 36.92 5.48 -8.80
N LYS A 33 36.74 6.81 -8.77
CA LYS A 33 36.39 7.54 -7.58
C LYS A 33 35.02 7.00 -7.21
N VAL A 34 35.03 5.95 -6.40
CA VAL A 34 33.82 5.28 -5.99
C VAL A 34 33.04 6.33 -5.23
N HIS A 35 31.94 6.76 -5.80
CA HIS A 35 31.14 7.83 -5.24
C HIS A 35 30.35 7.22 -4.08
N TYR A 36 30.97 7.22 -2.91
CA TYR A 36 30.27 6.90 -1.68
C TYR A 36 29.45 8.13 -1.28
N ASP A 37 28.19 7.89 -0.96
CA ASP A 37 27.36 8.89 -0.29
C ASP A 37 27.97 9.12 1.10
N THR A 38 28.78 10.17 1.20
CA THR A 38 29.49 10.59 2.42
C THR A 38 28.73 11.69 3.13
N VAL A 39 27.45 11.91 2.79
CA VAL A 39 26.59 12.78 3.58
C VAL A 39 26.53 12.17 4.98
N ALA A 40 27.17 12.84 5.93
CA ALA A 40 27.17 12.44 7.31
C ALA A 40 25.73 12.54 7.84
N ILE A 41 25.01 11.42 7.84
CA ILE A 41 23.75 11.29 8.56
C ILE A 41 24.13 11.20 10.02
N ASP A 42 24.12 12.34 10.69
CA ASP A 42 24.27 12.40 12.14
C ASP A 42 23.12 11.61 12.77
N SER A 43 23.46 10.47 13.37
CA SER A 43 22.54 9.59 14.07
C SER A 43 21.85 10.26 15.27
N PHE A 44 22.27 11.47 15.65
CA PHE A 44 21.68 12.28 16.72
C PHE A 44 20.88 13.48 16.21
N SER A 45 20.84 13.71 14.89
CA SER A 45 20.04 14.78 14.31
C SER A 45 18.54 14.53 14.50
N THR A 46 17.74 15.60 14.53
CA THR A 46 16.30 15.49 14.70
C THR A 46 15.68 14.70 13.54
N GLY A 47 15.11 13.53 13.85
CA GLY A 47 14.53 12.61 12.86
C GLY A 47 15.41 11.39 12.55
N ALA A 48 16.66 11.36 13.00
CA ALA A 48 17.48 10.16 12.95
C ALA A 48 16.88 9.11 13.89
N THR A 49 16.37 8.03 13.30
CA THR A 49 15.76 6.91 14.02
C THR A 49 16.37 5.62 13.51
N SER A 50 16.55 4.64 14.39
CA SER A 50 17.09 3.35 13.98
C SER A 50 16.15 2.64 13.00
N ILE A 51 16.72 1.81 12.13
CA ILE A 51 15.98 1.06 11.12
C ILE A 51 14.84 0.23 11.76
N ASP A 52 15.07 -0.29 12.96
CA ASP A 52 14.07 -1.08 13.70
C ASP A 52 12.90 -0.22 14.20
N VAL A 53 13.17 1.00 14.66
CA VAL A 53 12.13 1.95 15.07
C VAL A 53 11.30 2.37 13.86
N VAL A 54 11.93 2.72 12.74
CA VAL A 54 11.24 3.04 11.48
C VAL A 54 10.36 1.88 11.02
N ARG A 55 10.87 0.64 11.08
CA ARG A 55 10.11 -0.56 10.72
C ARG A 55 8.90 -0.75 11.62
N LYS A 56 9.08 -0.58 12.95
CA LYS A 56 7.98 -0.67 13.92
C LYS A 56 6.92 0.39 13.68
N ILE A 57 7.33 1.64 13.42
CA ILE A 57 6.41 2.74 13.06
C ILE A 57 5.62 2.37 11.81
N ARG A 58 6.29 1.93 10.74
CA ARG A 58 5.62 1.56 9.48
C ARG A 58 4.62 0.42 9.67
N MET A 59 5.00 -0.64 10.39
CA MET A 59 4.09 -1.75 10.69
C MET A 59 2.89 -1.30 11.54
N SER A 60 3.13 -0.46 12.55
CA SER A 60 2.06 0.05 13.41
C SER A 60 1.09 0.98 12.67
N SER A 61 1.62 1.83 11.78
CA SER A 61 0.81 2.74 10.96
C SER A 61 -0.09 1.97 9.98
N GLN A 62 0.41 0.91 9.36
CA GLN A 62 -0.40 0.07 8.47
C GLN A 62 -1.52 -0.63 9.25
N ARG A 63 -1.18 -1.26 10.39
CA ARG A 63 -2.17 -1.89 11.28
C ARG A 63 -3.24 -0.92 11.75
N TYR A 64 -2.86 0.30 12.11
CA TYR A 64 -3.80 1.34 12.52
C TYR A 64 -4.75 1.73 11.38
N GLN A 65 -4.23 1.94 10.17
CA GLN A 65 -5.06 2.25 9.00
C GLN A 65 -6.04 1.11 8.69
N ASP A 66 -5.59 -0.14 8.80
CA ASP A 66 -6.45 -1.30 8.53
C ASP A 66 -7.52 -1.46 9.61
N SER A 67 -7.19 -1.23 10.88
CA SER A 67 -8.14 -1.21 11.99
C SER A 67 -9.22 -0.13 11.79
N ILE A 68 -8.86 1.07 11.32
CA ILE A 68 -9.84 2.12 10.99
C ILE A 68 -10.78 1.64 9.88
N LYS A 69 -10.24 1.03 8.81
CA LYS A 69 -11.07 0.55 7.69
C LYS A 69 -12.05 -0.53 8.16
N GLU A 70 -11.62 -1.42 9.03
CA GLU A 70 -12.46 -2.47 9.61
C GLU A 70 -13.58 -1.86 10.46
N ALA A 71 -13.26 -0.94 11.36
CA ALA A 71 -14.27 -0.23 12.17
C ALA A 71 -15.30 0.50 11.30
N VAL A 72 -14.87 1.12 10.19
CA VAL A 72 -15.78 1.77 9.24
C VAL A 72 -16.67 0.78 8.50
N LYS A 73 -16.19 -0.44 8.19
CA LYS A 73 -17.02 -1.48 7.57
C LYS A 73 -18.12 -1.95 8.52
N VAL A 74 -17.76 -2.28 9.76
CA VAL A 74 -18.72 -2.72 10.79
C VAL A 74 -19.79 -1.64 11.01
N GLN A 75 -19.41 -0.36 11.11
CA GLN A 75 -20.38 0.73 11.24
C GLN A 75 -21.34 0.85 10.04
N LYS A 76 -20.88 0.56 8.81
CA LYS A 76 -21.74 0.59 7.63
C LYS A 76 -22.73 -0.57 7.65
N GLU A 77 -22.32 -1.74 8.08
CA GLU A 77 -23.18 -2.92 8.22
C GLU A 77 -24.23 -2.70 9.31
N GLU A 78 -23.84 -2.20 10.48
CA GLU A 78 -24.78 -1.83 11.54
C GLU A 78 -25.81 -0.79 11.09
N LYS A 79 -25.38 0.22 10.32
CA LYS A 79 -26.31 1.22 9.78
C LYS A 79 -27.29 0.60 8.79
N ARG A 80 -26.83 -0.29 7.90
CA ARG A 80 -27.71 -1.01 6.96
C ARG A 80 -28.74 -1.86 7.70
N ILE A 81 -28.32 -2.60 8.72
CA ILE A 81 -29.22 -3.44 9.53
C ILE A 81 -30.24 -2.57 10.25
N LYS A 82 -29.83 -1.44 10.84
CA LYS A 82 -30.74 -0.49 11.49
C LYS A 82 -31.73 0.12 10.49
N ASP A 83 -31.27 0.54 9.33
CA ASP A 83 -32.13 1.10 8.27
C ASP A 83 -33.15 0.08 7.74
N GLU A 84 -32.75 -1.20 7.62
CA GLU A 84 -33.65 -2.30 7.24
C GLU A 84 -34.67 -2.59 8.33
N LEU A 85 -34.24 -2.64 9.59
CA LEU A 85 -35.11 -2.87 10.75
C LEU A 85 -36.12 -1.74 10.92
N ASP A 86 -35.70 -0.48 10.74
CA ASP A 86 -36.58 0.68 10.82
C ASP A 86 -37.63 0.68 9.69
N LYS A 87 -37.24 0.29 8.48
CA LYS A 87 -38.18 0.12 7.36
C LYS A 87 -39.16 -1.02 7.61
N GLU A 88 -38.74 -2.12 8.21
CA GLU A 88 -39.61 -3.24 8.55
C GLU A 88 -40.57 -2.88 9.69
N ASN A 89 -40.08 -2.24 10.76
CA ASN A 89 -40.90 -1.77 11.88
C ASN A 89 -41.96 -0.76 11.44
N LYS A 90 -41.61 0.16 10.53
CA LYS A 90 -42.58 1.11 9.98
C LYS A 90 -43.67 0.42 9.16
N LYS A 91 -43.31 -0.58 8.35
CA LYS A 91 -44.30 -1.40 7.61
C LYS A 91 -45.21 -2.20 8.53
N LYS A 92 -44.67 -2.78 9.60
CA LYS A 92 -45.45 -3.53 10.60
C LYS A 92 -46.43 -2.62 11.34
N GLN A 93 -46.01 -1.42 11.75
CA GLN A 93 -46.91 -0.44 12.38
C GLN A 93 -48.02 0.03 11.44
N ASP A 94 -47.74 0.18 10.14
CA ASP A 94 -48.75 0.59 9.16
C ASP A 94 -49.76 -0.53 8.86
N GLU A 95 -49.34 -1.80 8.88
CA GLU A 95 -50.26 -2.94 8.77
C GLU A 95 -51.11 -3.15 10.04
N GLU A 96 -50.53 -2.94 11.22
CA GLU A 96 -51.23 -3.11 12.49
C GLU A 96 -52.30 -2.01 12.69
N LYS A 97 -52.01 -0.76 12.27
CA LYS A 97 -53.02 0.31 12.23
C LYS A 97 -54.18 -0.02 11.28
N LYS A 98 -53.90 -0.54 10.09
CA LYS A 98 -54.95 -0.94 9.13
C LYS A 98 -55.82 -2.08 9.65
N LYS A 99 -55.24 -3.09 10.31
CA LYS A 99 -56.00 -4.19 10.93
C LYS A 99 -56.84 -3.69 12.11
N SER A 100 -56.34 -2.75 12.91
CA SER A 100 -57.07 -2.16 14.04
C SER A 100 -58.26 -1.29 13.62
N ASP A 101 -58.16 -0.59 12.48
CA ASP A 101 -59.27 0.21 11.92
C ASP A 101 -60.36 -0.68 11.31
N GLU A 102 -59.98 -1.83 10.73
CA GLU A 102 -60.94 -2.79 10.18
C GLU A 102 -61.73 -3.53 11.28
N GLU A 103 -61.10 -3.84 12.42
CA GLU A 103 -61.79 -4.39 13.59
C GLU A 103 -62.72 -3.37 14.27
N LYS A 104 -62.34 -2.09 14.35
CA LYS A 104 -63.22 -1.04 14.87
C LYS A 104 -64.44 -0.82 13.99
N LYS A 105 -64.30 -0.93 12.66
CA LYS A 105 -65.43 -0.87 11.72
C LYS A 105 -66.38 -2.06 11.86
N LYS A 106 -65.87 -3.27 12.14
CA LYS A 106 -66.71 -4.46 12.38
C LYS A 106 -67.45 -4.40 13.72
N LYS A 107 -66.80 -3.94 14.80
CA LYS A 107 -67.47 -3.78 16.10
C LYS A 107 -68.54 -2.68 16.11
N ALA A 108 -68.39 -1.61 15.33
CA ALA A 108 -69.42 -0.57 15.18
C ALA A 108 -70.65 -1.05 14.38
N ALA A 109 -70.49 -2.00 13.45
CA ALA A 109 -71.60 -2.56 12.69
C ALA A 109 -72.47 -3.52 13.54
N GLU A 110 -71.87 -4.25 14.49
CA GLU A 110 -72.60 -5.16 15.39
C GLU A 110 -73.35 -4.46 16.52
N THR A 111 -72.97 -3.23 16.90
CA THR A 111 -73.73 -2.44 17.89
C THR A 111 -74.94 -1.71 17.29
N SER A 112 -75.05 -1.64 15.96
CA SER A 112 -76.16 -0.97 15.25
C SER A 112 -77.37 -1.87 14.97
N SER A 113 -77.29 -3.19 15.21
CA SER A 113 -78.37 -4.14 14.86
C SER A 113 -79.18 -4.67 16.05
N ASN A 114 -78.95 -4.18 17.27
CA ASN A 114 -79.70 -4.60 18.46
C ASN A 114 -80.35 -3.38 19.16
N ALA A 115 -81.44 -2.88 18.57
CA ALA A 115 -82.37 -1.98 19.25
C ALA A 115 -83.72 -2.72 19.40
N PRO A 116 -84.22 -2.96 20.63
CA PRO A 116 -85.52 -3.60 20.84
C PRO A 116 -86.63 -2.59 20.55
N LYS A 117 -87.59 -2.95 19.68
CA LYS A 117 -88.85 -2.23 19.51
C LYS A 117 -89.73 -2.48 20.73
N THR A 118 -89.96 -1.45 21.53
CA THR A 118 -91.10 -1.30 22.44
C THR A 118 -92.15 -0.44 21.77
N GLU A 119 -93.26 -1.05 21.34
CA GLU A 119 -94.67 -0.61 21.48
C GLU A 119 -95.60 -1.65 20.86
#